data_AF-A0A1V4RJV6-F1
#
_entry.id   AF-A0A1V4RJV6-F1
#
_cell.length_a   1.000
_cell.length_b   1.000
_cell.length_c   1.000
_cell.angle_alpha   90.00
_cell.angle_beta   90.00
_cell.angle_gamma   90.00
#
_symmetry.space_group_name_H-M   'P 1'
#
loop_
_entity.id
_entity.type
_entity.pdbx_description
1 polymer ?
#
loop_
_entity_poly.entity_id
_entity_poly.type
_entity_poly.pdbx_seq_one_letter_code
_entity_poly.pdbx_strand_id
1 'polypeptide(L)'
;MTKREMNLRVFERMEVPQVFFQPRIEWWYWYNKNRGTLPERYRRMSLLELFDDLDVSIRYISYFTGIPGPVKPRYSNKVKIKEKIDGQRKLIITETPKGNLITEQGLSSEQQWRIMKYPIQNDCDIEKAIWLFENTTFTFVKENFKKGDEFFGERAEPQFFLPRSGYQHLALYGMGLENLIYALADVPEKVERLMQAIDNSYDAFYEGIISYGKVRIVNFGENIDGNLYLNILGTCPSTDWKPSLLFLRGM
;
A
#
# COMPACT_ATOMS: atom_id res chain seq x y z
N MET A 1 0.59 28.45 12.45
CA MET A 1 0.05 27.38 11.59
C MET A 1 0.91 26.15 11.81
N THR A 2 0.31 25.04 12.23
CA THR A 2 1.06 23.79 12.43
C THR A 2 1.31 23.11 11.09
N LYS A 3 2.28 22.19 11.03
CA LYS A 3 2.53 21.41 9.80
C LYS A 3 1.32 20.54 9.45
N ARG A 4 0.56 20.08 10.45
CA ARG A 4 -0.74 19.43 10.28
C ARG A 4 -1.76 20.32 9.57
N GLU A 5 -1.94 21.56 10.03
CA GLU A 5 -2.84 22.52 9.39
C GLU A 5 -2.39 22.86 7.96
N MET A 6 -1.08 23.06 7.74
CA MET A 6 -0.53 23.26 6.40
C MET A 6 -0.83 22.07 5.48
N ASN A 7 -0.70 20.84 5.98
CA ASN A 7 -0.96 19.63 5.20
C ASN A 7 -2.38 19.64 4.64
N LEU A 8 -3.38 19.84 5.50
CA LEU A 8 -4.78 19.90 5.09
C LEU A 8 -5.04 21.03 4.08
N ARG A 9 -4.54 22.24 4.37
CA ARG A 9 -4.72 23.41 3.48
C ARG A 9 -4.16 23.18 2.09
N VAL A 10 -3.02 22.51 1.95
CA VAL A 10 -2.44 22.17 0.64
C VAL A 10 -3.39 21.28 -0.17
N PHE A 11 -3.94 20.24 0.44
CA PHE A 11 -4.90 19.36 -0.25
C PHE A 11 -6.23 20.09 -0.55
N GLU A 12 -6.64 21.03 0.30
CA GLU A 12 -7.82 21.87 0.12
C GLU A 12 -7.59 23.07 -0.83
N ARG A 13 -6.37 23.20 -1.40
CA ARG A 13 -5.95 24.31 -2.28
C ARG A 13 -6.09 25.69 -1.65
N MET A 14 -5.88 25.78 -0.35
CA MET A 14 -5.84 27.02 0.41
C MET A 14 -4.40 27.56 0.54
N GLU A 15 -4.28 28.84 0.85
CA GLU A 15 -2.97 29.47 1.08
C GLU A 15 -2.27 28.91 2.31
N VAL A 16 -0.96 28.69 2.15
CA VAL A 16 -0.02 28.29 3.20
C VAL A 16 1.16 29.28 3.21
N PRO A 17 1.76 29.57 4.38
CA PRO A 17 2.77 30.62 4.52
C PRO A 17 4.09 30.30 3.81
N GLN A 18 4.31 29.04 3.46
CA GLN A 18 5.52 28.55 2.81
C GLN A 18 5.23 27.23 2.09
N VAL A 19 6.15 26.81 1.22
CA VAL A 19 6.08 25.50 0.56
C VAL A 19 6.03 24.39 1.61
N PHE A 20 4.97 23.60 1.58
CA PHE A 20 4.82 22.45 2.45
C PHE A 20 5.66 21.28 1.94
N PHE A 21 6.61 20.81 2.74
CA PHE A 21 7.56 19.78 2.35
C PHE A 21 7.43 18.52 3.22
N GLN A 22 7.22 17.38 2.55
CA GLN A 22 7.08 16.05 3.15
C GLN A 22 8.07 15.04 2.57
N PRO A 23 9.35 15.07 3.00
CA PRO A 23 10.36 14.16 2.51
C PRO A 23 10.15 12.73 3.03
N ARG A 24 10.48 11.73 2.21
CA ARG A 24 10.47 10.30 2.60
C ARG A 24 11.85 9.85 3.13
N ILE A 25 12.32 10.50 4.19
CA ILE A 25 13.67 10.28 4.76
C ILE A 25 13.72 9.17 5.82
N GLU A 26 12.59 8.57 6.16
CA GLU A 26 12.48 7.52 7.19
C GLU A 26 13.39 6.33 6.84
N TRP A 27 13.42 5.92 5.57
CA TRP A 27 14.30 4.85 5.11
C TRP A 27 15.78 5.20 5.28
N TRP A 28 16.19 6.40 4.86
CA TRP A 28 17.56 6.89 5.02
C TRP A 28 17.96 6.91 6.50
N TYR A 29 17.06 7.35 7.39
CA TYR A 29 17.31 7.37 8.83
C TYR A 29 17.60 5.97 9.37
N TRP A 30 16.73 4.99 9.13
CA TRP A 30 16.93 3.64 9.67
C TRP A 30 18.10 2.90 9.03
N TYR A 31 18.31 3.07 7.73
CA TYR A 31 19.45 2.49 7.03
C TYR A 31 20.77 2.94 7.67
N ASN A 32 20.92 4.25 7.91
CA ASN A 32 22.13 4.78 8.52
C ASN A 32 22.22 4.51 10.02
N LYS A 33 21.08 4.50 10.74
CA LYS A 33 21.04 4.20 12.18
C LYS A 33 21.51 2.78 12.45
N ASN A 34 21.01 1.81 11.67
CA ASN A 34 21.37 0.40 11.82
C ASN A 34 22.84 0.13 11.46
N ARG A 35 23.43 0.96 10.60
CA ARG A 35 24.86 0.88 10.21
C ARG A 35 25.79 1.72 11.07
N GLY A 36 25.26 2.52 12.01
CA GLY A 36 26.04 3.47 12.79
C GLY A 36 26.62 4.63 11.96
N THR A 37 26.13 4.86 10.74
CA THR A 37 26.65 5.87 9.79
C THR A 37 25.87 7.18 9.81
N LEU A 38 24.96 7.38 10.76
CA LEU A 38 24.27 8.66 10.93
C LEU A 38 25.27 9.80 11.22
N PRO A 39 25.05 11.00 10.63
CA PRO A 39 25.78 12.21 11.02
C PRO A 39 25.73 12.41 12.53
N GLU A 40 26.82 12.94 13.10
CA GLU A 40 27.01 13.03 14.56
C GLU A 40 25.82 13.71 15.26
N ARG A 41 25.31 14.81 14.70
CA ARG A 41 24.14 15.54 15.23
C ARG A 41 22.87 14.69 15.37
N TYR A 42 22.73 13.61 14.59
CA TYR A 42 21.51 12.81 14.51
C TYR A 42 21.56 11.48 15.23
N ARG A 43 22.73 11.06 15.74
CA ARG A 43 22.90 9.72 16.35
C ARG A 43 21.99 9.48 17.56
N ARG A 44 21.70 10.55 18.32
CA ARG A 44 20.87 10.48 19.53
C ARG A 44 19.41 10.89 19.30
N MET A 45 19.09 11.44 18.13
CA MET A 45 17.73 11.86 17.80
C MET A 45 16.88 10.65 17.41
N SER A 46 15.64 10.62 17.88
CA SER A 46 14.55 9.83 17.36
C SER A 46 14.17 10.29 15.94
N LEU A 47 13.35 9.49 15.26
CA LEU A 47 12.86 9.85 13.93
C LEU A 47 12.09 11.18 13.95
N LEU A 48 11.22 11.39 14.94
CA LEU A 48 10.42 12.62 15.02
C LEU A 48 11.28 13.84 15.38
N GLU A 49 12.28 13.69 16.26
CA GLU A 49 13.23 14.77 16.55
C GLU A 49 14.02 15.18 15.30
N LEU A 50 14.33 14.24 14.40
CA LEU A 50 14.94 14.58 13.10
C LEU A 50 13.98 15.42 12.22
N PHE A 51 12.69 15.07 12.18
CA PHE A 51 11.69 15.86 11.44
C PHE A 51 11.53 17.26 12.04
N ASP A 52 11.56 17.36 13.37
CA ASP A 52 11.51 18.63 14.09
C ASP A 52 12.75 19.50 13.83
N ASP A 53 13.96 18.92 13.87
CA ASP A 53 15.23 19.60 13.57
C ASP A 53 15.27 20.16 12.14
N LEU A 54 14.74 19.39 11.18
CA LEU A 54 14.68 19.80 9.77
C LEU A 54 13.54 20.78 9.46
N ASP A 55 12.61 21.01 10.39
CA ASP A 55 11.34 21.73 10.19
C ASP A 55 10.53 21.20 8.98
N VAL A 56 10.45 19.88 8.84
CA VAL A 56 9.72 19.21 7.75
C VAL A 56 8.62 18.30 8.28
N SER A 57 7.63 17.99 7.45
CA SER A 57 6.48 17.19 7.84
C SER A 57 6.68 15.71 7.50
N ILE A 58 6.27 14.81 8.39
CA ILE A 58 6.25 13.37 8.15
C ILE A 58 5.01 12.97 7.33
N ARG A 59 5.08 11.89 6.55
CA ARG A 59 4.04 11.58 5.55
C ARG A 59 3.11 10.44 5.95
N TYR A 60 3.64 9.24 6.15
CA TYR A 60 2.81 8.03 6.26
C TYR A 60 2.94 7.35 7.61
N ILE A 61 1.79 6.99 8.20
CA ILE A 61 1.71 6.40 9.54
C ILE A 61 2.63 5.19 9.67
N SER A 62 2.62 4.26 8.71
CA SER A 62 3.31 2.97 8.84
C SER A 62 4.61 2.86 8.05
N TYR A 63 5.04 3.93 7.38
CA TYR A 63 6.24 3.88 6.54
C TYR A 63 7.49 4.10 7.40
N PHE A 64 8.13 3.01 7.82
CA PHE A 64 9.35 3.05 8.62
C PHE A 64 9.22 3.87 9.92
N THR A 65 8.05 3.87 10.55
CA THR A 65 7.81 4.53 11.84
C THR A 65 7.75 3.54 13.00
N GLY A 66 7.54 2.24 12.71
CA GLY A 66 7.20 1.22 13.71
C GLY A 66 5.73 1.22 14.14
N ILE A 67 4.92 2.16 13.66
CA ILE A 67 3.48 2.21 13.94
C ILE A 67 2.75 1.29 12.96
N PRO A 68 1.85 0.40 13.43
CA PRO A 68 1.09 -0.45 12.53
C PRO A 68 0.16 0.37 11.64
N GLY A 69 0.04 -0.04 10.37
CA GLY A 69 -0.88 0.61 9.42
C GLY A 69 -2.36 0.32 9.73
N PRO A 70 -3.28 1.18 9.26
CA PRO A 70 -4.71 1.02 9.50
C PRO A 70 -5.40 0.07 8.51
N VAL A 71 -4.66 -0.59 7.63
CA VAL A 71 -5.20 -1.53 6.63
C VAL A 71 -4.83 -2.94 7.03
N LYS A 72 -5.82 -3.84 7.18
CA LYS A 72 -5.54 -5.24 7.55
C LYS A 72 -6.42 -6.23 6.76
N PRO A 73 -5.83 -7.24 6.09
CA PRO A 73 -6.60 -8.34 5.54
C PRO A 73 -7.13 -9.24 6.66
N ARG A 74 -8.38 -9.70 6.51
CA ARG A 74 -8.99 -10.75 7.31
C ARG A 74 -9.34 -11.90 6.39
N TYR A 75 -8.77 -13.05 6.68
CA TYR A 75 -9.07 -14.27 5.95
C TYR A 75 -10.16 -15.06 6.67
N SER A 76 -10.98 -15.80 5.91
CA SER A 76 -11.87 -16.79 6.49
C SER A 76 -11.09 -17.92 7.19
N ASN A 77 -11.74 -18.65 8.08
CA ASN A 77 -11.16 -19.82 8.76
C ASN A 77 -10.73 -20.97 7.81
N LYS A 78 -11.16 -20.90 6.54
CA LYS A 78 -10.81 -21.85 5.49
C LYS A 78 -9.44 -21.57 4.87
N VAL A 79 -8.88 -20.39 5.11
CA VAL A 79 -7.55 -20.00 4.61
C VAL A 79 -6.53 -20.22 5.73
N LYS A 80 -5.46 -20.95 5.43
CA LYS A 80 -4.31 -21.11 6.34
C LYS A 80 -3.05 -20.60 5.66
N ILE A 81 -2.35 -19.71 6.33
CA ILE A 81 -1.07 -19.19 5.84
C ILE A 81 0.04 -19.81 6.68
N LYS A 82 0.95 -20.51 6.01
CA LYS A 82 2.15 -21.10 6.61
C LYS A 82 3.36 -20.40 6.06
N GLU A 83 4.28 -20.04 6.93
CA GLU A 83 5.58 -19.50 6.55
C GLU A 83 6.69 -20.45 6.99
N LYS A 84 7.61 -20.75 6.09
CA LYS A 84 8.84 -21.49 6.40
C LYS A 84 10.04 -20.67 5.95
N ILE A 85 10.95 -20.41 6.87
CA ILE A 85 12.20 -19.70 6.59
C ILE A 85 13.35 -20.71 6.69
N ASP A 86 14.19 -20.73 5.66
CA ASP A 86 15.37 -21.57 5.57
C ASP A 86 16.54 -20.74 5.01
N GLY A 87 17.40 -20.26 5.92
CA GLY A 87 18.49 -19.35 5.59
C GLY A 87 18.00 -18.09 4.87
N GLN A 88 18.44 -17.91 3.62
CA GLN A 88 18.08 -16.77 2.76
C GLN A 88 16.85 -17.04 1.89
N ARG A 89 16.12 -18.14 2.12
CA ARG A 89 14.88 -18.46 1.42
C ARG A 89 13.70 -18.45 2.37
N LYS A 90 12.59 -17.89 1.93
CA LYS A 90 11.31 -17.89 2.65
C LYS A 90 10.23 -18.43 1.71
N LEU A 91 9.49 -19.41 2.20
CA LEU A 91 8.35 -20.01 1.52
C LEU A 91 7.08 -19.60 2.25
N ILE A 92 6.13 -19.02 1.52
CA ILE A 92 4.80 -18.66 2.03
C ILE A 92 3.78 -19.52 1.29
N ILE A 93 3.06 -20.35 2.03
CA ILE A 93 2.03 -21.24 1.49
C ILE A 93 0.68 -20.74 2.00
N THR A 94 -0.16 -20.30 1.07
CA THR A 94 -1.56 -19.98 1.34
C THR A 94 -2.41 -21.18 0.94
N GLU A 95 -2.83 -21.95 1.93
CA GLU A 95 -3.67 -23.13 1.77
C GLU A 95 -5.14 -22.72 1.67
N THR A 96 -5.81 -23.15 0.61
CA THR A 96 -7.25 -22.95 0.39
C THR A 96 -7.91 -24.28 0.01
N PRO A 97 -9.24 -24.40 0.14
CA PRO A 97 -9.97 -25.57 -0.37
C PRO A 97 -9.84 -25.78 -1.89
N LYS A 98 -9.45 -24.76 -2.65
CA LYS A 98 -9.19 -24.86 -4.10
C LYS A 98 -7.75 -25.26 -4.44
N GLY A 99 -6.89 -25.37 -3.43
CA GLY A 99 -5.47 -25.69 -3.57
C GLY A 99 -4.56 -24.62 -2.97
N ASN A 100 -3.26 -24.85 -3.09
CA ASN A 100 -2.26 -23.98 -2.49
C ASN A 100 -1.77 -22.93 -3.49
N LEU A 101 -1.58 -21.70 -2.99
CA LEU A 101 -0.84 -20.63 -3.66
C LEU A 101 0.49 -20.45 -2.94
N ILE A 102 1.60 -20.53 -3.68
CA ILE A 102 2.95 -20.62 -3.09
C ILE A 102 3.79 -19.44 -3.57
N THR A 103 4.22 -18.60 -2.63
CA THR A 103 5.19 -17.53 -2.89
C THR A 103 6.56 -17.94 -2.36
N GLU A 104 7.59 -17.83 -3.20
CA GLU A 104 8.98 -17.98 -2.77
C GLU A 104 9.65 -16.62 -2.73
N GLN A 105 10.34 -16.34 -1.64
CA GLN A 105 11.10 -15.11 -1.44
C GLN A 105 12.58 -15.43 -1.16
N GLY A 106 13.45 -14.60 -1.72
CA GLY A 106 14.89 -14.60 -1.46
C GLY A 106 15.30 -13.36 -0.68
N LEU A 107 16.24 -13.50 0.25
CA LEU A 107 16.82 -12.38 0.98
C LEU A 107 17.86 -11.67 0.11
N SER A 108 17.67 -10.38 -0.18
CA SER A 108 18.61 -9.57 -0.94
C SER A 108 19.85 -9.19 -0.11
N SER A 109 20.89 -8.69 -0.78
CA SER A 109 22.09 -8.13 -0.13
C SER A 109 21.76 -6.99 0.86
N GLU A 110 20.70 -6.23 0.58
CA GLU A 110 20.16 -5.18 1.46
C GLU A 110 19.29 -5.69 2.61
N GLN A 111 19.29 -7.01 2.87
CA GLN A 111 18.47 -7.66 3.91
C GLN A 111 16.95 -7.45 3.74
N GLN A 112 16.48 -7.43 2.49
CA GLN A 112 15.05 -7.32 2.16
C GLN A 112 14.57 -8.60 1.47
N TRP A 113 13.40 -9.09 1.85
CA TRP A 113 12.78 -10.23 1.16
C TRP A 113 12.20 -9.77 -0.18
N ARG A 114 12.60 -10.44 -1.26
CA ARG A 114 12.12 -10.19 -2.62
C ARG A 114 11.44 -11.44 -3.16
N ILE A 115 10.31 -11.27 -3.85
CA ILE A 115 9.62 -12.39 -4.49
C ILE A 115 10.50 -12.92 -5.62
N MET A 116 10.84 -14.20 -5.54
CA MET A 116 11.56 -14.96 -6.57
C MET A 116 10.60 -15.79 -7.42
N LYS A 117 9.51 -16.26 -6.81
CA LYS A 117 8.44 -17.00 -7.47
C LYS A 117 7.09 -16.49 -7.02
N TYR A 118 6.30 -16.07 -7.99
CA TYR A 118 4.95 -15.56 -7.79
C TYR A 118 3.95 -16.70 -7.55
N PRO A 119 2.90 -16.48 -6.74
CA PRO A 119 1.91 -17.50 -6.39
C PRO A 119 0.98 -17.88 -7.55
N ILE A 120 0.80 -17.02 -8.55
CA ILE A 120 -0.10 -17.24 -9.68
C ILE A 120 0.75 -17.43 -10.93
N GLN A 121 0.86 -18.67 -11.40
CA GLN A 121 1.72 -19.00 -12.55
C GLN A 121 0.96 -19.49 -13.78
N ASN A 122 -0.31 -19.85 -13.63
CA ASN A 122 -1.15 -20.42 -14.67
C ASN A 122 -2.64 -20.20 -14.36
N ASP A 123 -3.49 -20.52 -15.32
CA ASP A 123 -4.95 -20.48 -15.23
C ASP A 123 -5.56 -21.13 -14.00
N CYS A 124 -5.03 -22.27 -13.56
CA CYS A 124 -5.55 -22.97 -12.39
C CYS A 124 -5.28 -22.16 -11.11
N ASP A 125 -4.13 -21.48 -11.04
CA ASP A 125 -3.80 -20.60 -9.92
C ASP A 125 -4.64 -19.32 -9.91
N ILE A 126 -5.08 -18.82 -11.09
CA ILE A 126 -6.00 -17.68 -11.17
C ILE A 126 -7.32 -17.99 -10.46
N GLU A 127 -7.92 -19.15 -10.72
CA GLU A 127 -9.19 -19.54 -10.07
C GLU A 127 -9.02 -19.78 -8.56
N LYS A 128 -7.86 -20.28 -8.12
CA LYS A 128 -7.52 -20.34 -6.68
C LYS A 128 -7.43 -18.95 -6.06
N ALA A 129 -6.82 -18.00 -6.76
CA ALA A 129 -6.67 -16.63 -6.30
C ALA A 129 -8.01 -15.89 -6.25
N ILE A 130 -8.89 -16.08 -7.25
CA ILE A 130 -10.26 -15.55 -7.25
C ILE A 130 -10.97 -16.00 -5.97
N TRP A 131 -10.98 -17.31 -5.71
CA TRP A 131 -11.60 -17.85 -4.50
C TRP A 131 -10.99 -17.27 -3.23
N LEU A 132 -9.66 -17.11 -3.17
CA LEU A 132 -9.00 -16.51 -2.02
C LEU A 132 -9.51 -15.08 -1.74
N PHE A 133 -9.57 -14.23 -2.76
CA PHE A 133 -10.00 -12.84 -2.59
C PHE A 133 -11.49 -12.71 -2.32
N GLU A 134 -12.33 -13.55 -2.93
CA GLU A 134 -13.76 -13.66 -2.59
C GLU A 134 -13.99 -14.09 -1.12
N ASN A 135 -13.01 -14.75 -0.50
CA ASN A 135 -13.03 -15.20 0.89
C ASN A 135 -12.07 -14.40 1.79
N THR A 136 -11.67 -13.20 1.33
CA THR A 136 -10.84 -12.25 2.06
C THR A 136 -11.58 -10.92 2.19
N THR A 137 -11.46 -10.28 3.34
CA THR A 137 -12.02 -8.95 3.57
C THR A 137 -10.96 -8.06 4.17
N PHE A 138 -10.68 -6.93 3.53
CA PHE A 138 -9.83 -5.89 4.12
C PHE A 138 -10.66 -5.05 5.08
N THR A 139 -10.05 -4.68 6.20
CA THR A 139 -10.72 -3.91 7.25
C THR A 139 -9.89 -2.71 7.67
N PHE A 140 -10.58 -1.60 7.93
CA PHE A 140 -9.97 -0.39 8.47
C PHE A 140 -9.84 -0.54 9.99
N VAL A 141 -8.60 -0.49 10.48
CA VAL A 141 -8.26 -0.65 11.89
C VAL A 141 -8.15 0.73 12.54
N LYS A 142 -9.27 1.20 13.11
CA LYS A 142 -9.43 2.52 13.72
C LYS A 142 -8.36 2.80 14.79
N GLU A 143 -8.02 1.78 15.58
CA GLU A 143 -7.06 1.88 16.67
C GLU A 143 -5.64 2.15 16.15
N ASN A 144 -5.27 1.54 15.01
CA ASN A 144 -3.97 1.76 14.40
C ASN A 144 -3.88 3.17 13.79
N PHE A 145 -4.97 3.65 13.17
CA PHE A 145 -5.03 5.03 12.68
C PHE A 145 -4.86 6.03 13.83
N LYS A 146 -5.58 5.83 14.94
CA LYS A 146 -5.48 6.68 16.13
C LYS A 146 -4.07 6.72 16.72
N LYS A 147 -3.38 5.57 16.79
CA LYS A 147 -1.97 5.52 17.23
C LYS A 147 -1.05 6.33 16.30
N GLY A 148 -1.28 6.26 15.00
CA GLY A 148 -0.54 7.05 14.02
C GLY A 148 -0.79 8.56 14.16
N ASP A 149 -2.05 8.93 14.37
CA ASP A 149 -2.48 10.30 14.62
C ASP A 149 -1.81 10.89 15.87
N GLU A 150 -1.83 10.15 16.98
CA GLU A 150 -1.16 10.52 18.24
C GLU A 150 0.37 10.60 18.06
N PHE A 151 0.97 9.67 17.30
CA PHE A 151 2.41 9.67 17.03
C PHE A 151 2.83 10.90 16.20
N PHE A 152 2.02 11.34 15.25
CA PHE A 152 2.31 12.54 14.44
C PHE A 152 2.06 13.83 15.21
N GLY A 153 0.98 13.90 15.99
CA GLY A 153 0.56 15.14 16.67
C GLY A 153 0.38 16.29 15.67
N GLU A 154 1.06 17.40 15.91
CA GLU A 154 1.00 18.59 15.05
C GLU A 154 1.95 18.57 13.84
N ARG A 155 2.75 17.51 13.69
CA ARG A 155 3.77 17.39 12.64
C ARG A 155 3.18 17.08 11.27
N ALA A 156 2.01 16.45 11.22
CA ALA A 156 1.32 16.11 9.98
C ALA A 156 -0.11 15.63 10.25
N GLU A 157 -0.99 15.80 9.27
CA GLU A 157 -2.21 14.99 9.19
C GLU A 157 -1.86 13.51 8.88
N PRO A 158 -2.39 12.52 9.63
CA PRO A 158 -2.12 11.10 9.41
C PRO A 158 -2.56 10.62 8.02
N GLN A 159 -1.61 10.05 7.27
CA GLN A 159 -1.87 9.46 5.95
C GLN A 159 -1.43 8.00 5.90
N PHE A 160 -2.04 7.23 5.01
CA PHE A 160 -1.68 5.84 4.73
C PHE A 160 -1.99 5.52 3.27
N PHE A 161 -1.36 4.46 2.76
CA PHE A 161 -1.69 3.94 1.43
C PHE A 161 -2.95 3.09 1.49
N LEU A 162 -3.85 3.33 0.54
CA LEU A 162 -4.92 2.38 0.23
C LEU A 162 -4.29 1.07 -0.31
N PRO A 163 -5.02 -0.06 -0.21
CA PRO A 163 -4.67 -1.27 -0.95
C PRO A 163 -4.45 -0.98 -2.44
N ARG A 164 -3.56 -1.75 -3.06
CA ARG A 164 -3.26 -1.62 -4.49
C ARG A 164 -4.46 -2.04 -5.33
N SER A 165 -4.65 -1.39 -6.47
CA SER A 165 -5.56 -1.85 -7.52
C SER A 165 -5.29 -3.32 -7.88
N GLY A 166 -6.31 -4.02 -8.38
CA GLY A 166 -6.16 -5.38 -8.89
C GLY A 166 -4.96 -5.54 -9.84
N TYR A 167 -4.79 -4.61 -10.78
CA TYR A 167 -3.65 -4.63 -11.70
C TYR A 167 -2.31 -4.54 -10.98
N GLN A 168 -2.11 -3.52 -10.13
CA GLN A 168 -0.81 -3.37 -9.48
C GLN A 168 -0.54 -4.47 -8.45
N HIS A 169 -1.57 -4.98 -7.80
CA HIS A 169 -1.47 -6.13 -6.93
C HIS A 169 -0.94 -7.35 -7.68
N LEU A 170 -1.50 -7.65 -8.85
CA LEU A 170 -1.05 -8.77 -9.67
C LEU A 170 0.37 -8.55 -10.19
N ALA A 171 0.71 -7.34 -10.63
CA ALA A 171 2.04 -7.02 -11.13
C ALA A 171 3.14 -7.16 -10.04
N LEU A 172 2.84 -6.76 -8.79
CA LEU A 172 3.83 -6.73 -7.70
C LEU A 172 3.86 -8.00 -6.86
N TYR A 173 2.73 -8.68 -6.67
CA TYR A 173 2.58 -9.74 -5.67
C TYR A 173 1.97 -11.02 -6.23
N GLY A 174 1.12 -10.93 -7.27
CA GLY A 174 0.34 -12.06 -7.77
C GLY A 174 1.05 -12.89 -8.84
N MET A 175 1.42 -12.27 -9.96
CA MET A 175 1.94 -12.91 -11.17
C MET A 175 3.35 -12.43 -11.54
N GLY A 176 3.68 -11.20 -11.17
CA GLY A 176 4.79 -10.47 -11.78
C GLY A 176 4.33 -9.78 -13.07
N LEU A 177 5.02 -8.70 -13.46
CA LEU A 177 4.62 -7.87 -14.59
C LEU A 177 4.57 -8.65 -15.92
N GLU A 178 5.60 -9.44 -16.23
CA GLU A 178 5.69 -10.19 -17.49
C GLU A 178 4.56 -11.22 -17.63
N ASN A 179 4.35 -12.06 -16.62
CA ASN A 179 3.28 -13.04 -16.64
C ASN A 179 1.90 -12.40 -16.65
N LEU A 180 1.72 -11.25 -15.99
CA LEU A 180 0.48 -10.50 -16.05
C LEU A 180 0.19 -10.01 -17.48
N ILE A 181 1.20 -9.53 -18.20
CA ILE A 181 1.03 -9.08 -19.60
C ILE A 181 0.58 -10.25 -20.48
N TYR A 182 1.23 -11.42 -20.37
CA TYR A 182 0.80 -12.60 -21.11
C TYR A 182 -0.61 -13.05 -20.72
N ALA A 183 -0.92 -13.12 -19.42
CA ALA A 183 -2.25 -13.52 -18.95
C ALA A 183 -3.37 -12.56 -19.41
N LEU A 184 -3.09 -11.26 -19.48
CA LEU A 184 -4.03 -10.26 -20.02
C LEU A 184 -4.32 -10.47 -21.52
N ALA A 185 -3.36 -11.02 -22.28
CA ALA A 185 -3.56 -11.35 -23.68
C ALA A 185 -4.23 -12.72 -23.87
N ASP A 186 -3.79 -13.72 -23.11
CA ASP A 186 -4.19 -15.12 -23.31
C ASP A 186 -5.54 -15.44 -22.66
N VAL A 187 -5.82 -14.87 -21.48
CA VAL A 187 -7.01 -15.16 -20.65
C VAL A 187 -7.61 -13.91 -19.98
N PRO A 188 -7.90 -12.83 -20.74
CA PRO A 188 -8.31 -11.53 -20.21
C PRO A 188 -9.50 -11.62 -19.24
N GLU A 189 -10.55 -12.35 -19.59
CA GLU A 189 -11.78 -12.46 -18.78
C GLU A 189 -11.51 -13.02 -17.38
N LYS A 190 -10.58 -13.99 -17.25
CA LYS A 190 -10.23 -14.55 -15.94
C LYS A 190 -9.40 -13.58 -15.12
N VAL A 191 -8.49 -12.86 -15.78
CA VAL A 191 -7.66 -11.84 -15.13
C VAL A 191 -8.53 -10.69 -14.63
N GLU A 192 -9.49 -10.21 -15.42
CA GLU A 192 -10.45 -9.18 -15.04
C GLU A 192 -11.31 -9.63 -13.85
N ARG A 193 -11.83 -10.87 -13.87
CA ARG A 193 -12.54 -11.46 -12.72
C ARG A 193 -11.69 -11.48 -11.46
N LEU A 194 -10.40 -11.78 -11.58
CA LEU A 194 -9.46 -11.74 -10.45
C LEU A 194 -9.23 -10.31 -9.95
N MET A 195 -9.03 -9.34 -10.84
CA MET A 195 -8.93 -7.94 -10.44
C MET A 195 -10.20 -7.47 -9.72
N GLN A 196 -11.37 -7.82 -10.22
CA GLN A 196 -12.65 -7.51 -9.57
C GLN A 196 -12.78 -8.17 -8.20
N ALA A 197 -12.37 -9.43 -8.04
CA ALA A 197 -12.38 -10.10 -6.74
C ALA A 197 -11.45 -9.40 -5.73
N ILE A 198 -10.28 -8.94 -6.19
CA ILE A 198 -9.35 -8.14 -5.38
C ILE A 198 -10.03 -6.83 -4.95
N ASP A 199 -10.60 -6.08 -5.88
CA ASP A 199 -11.22 -4.79 -5.61
C ASP A 199 -12.42 -4.94 -4.65
N ASN A 200 -13.30 -5.92 -4.88
CA ASN A 200 -14.44 -6.22 -4.00
C ASN A 200 -13.99 -6.58 -2.57
N SER A 201 -12.81 -7.17 -2.41
CA SER A 201 -12.28 -7.50 -1.08
C SER A 201 -11.98 -6.25 -0.23
N TYR A 202 -11.95 -5.05 -0.86
CA TYR A 202 -11.67 -3.76 -0.22
C TYR A 202 -12.93 -2.98 0.19
N ASP A 203 -14.13 -3.40 -0.21
CA ASP A 203 -15.37 -2.65 0.04
C ASP A 203 -15.58 -2.36 1.53
N ALA A 204 -15.48 -3.39 2.38
CA ALA A 204 -15.63 -3.23 3.83
C ALA A 204 -14.56 -2.32 4.46
N PHE A 205 -13.39 -2.20 3.83
CA PHE A 205 -12.35 -1.27 4.26
C PHE A 205 -12.73 0.18 3.93
N TYR A 206 -13.23 0.44 2.73
CA TYR A 206 -13.70 1.78 2.35
C TYR A 206 -14.91 2.22 3.19
N GLU A 207 -15.88 1.33 3.41
CA GLU A 207 -16.99 1.58 4.34
C GLU A 207 -16.48 1.87 5.77
N GLY A 208 -15.44 1.17 6.20
CA GLY A 208 -14.77 1.42 7.47
C GLY A 208 -14.13 2.81 7.58
N ILE A 209 -13.56 3.33 6.49
CA ILE A 209 -13.01 4.69 6.41
C ILE A 209 -14.14 5.72 6.46
N ILE A 210 -15.16 5.55 5.61
CA ILE A 210 -16.30 6.49 5.50
C ILE A 210 -17.03 6.57 6.84
N SER A 211 -17.39 5.43 7.43
CA SER A 211 -18.08 5.37 8.72
C SER A 211 -17.26 5.92 9.89
N TYR A 212 -15.92 5.93 9.79
CA TYR A 212 -15.08 6.54 10.81
C TYR A 212 -15.07 8.06 10.73
N GLY A 213 -15.18 8.64 9.53
CA GLY A 213 -15.36 10.08 9.31
C GLY A 213 -14.19 10.99 9.69
N LYS A 214 -13.06 10.44 10.17
CA LYS A 214 -11.88 11.23 10.58
C LYS A 214 -10.68 11.13 9.63
N VAL A 215 -10.71 10.25 8.65
CA VAL A 215 -9.64 10.20 7.64
C VAL A 215 -9.83 11.38 6.68
N ARG A 216 -8.88 12.30 6.65
CA ARG A 216 -8.96 13.51 5.80
C ARG A 216 -8.20 13.38 4.49
N ILE A 217 -7.15 12.56 4.46
CA ILE A 217 -6.30 12.36 3.29
C ILE A 217 -6.12 10.85 3.08
N VAL A 218 -6.45 10.38 1.88
CA VAL A 218 -6.19 9.02 1.42
C VAL A 218 -5.20 9.04 0.28
N ASN A 219 -4.29 8.07 0.24
CA ASN A 219 -3.23 8.01 -0.77
C ASN A 219 -3.34 6.74 -1.61
N PHE A 220 -3.58 6.88 -2.90
CA PHE A 220 -3.46 5.80 -3.87
C PHE A 220 -1.99 5.60 -4.17
N GLY A 221 -1.38 4.57 -3.58
CA GLY A 221 0.06 4.36 -3.76
C GLY A 221 0.44 3.69 -5.08
N GLU A 222 -0.38 3.86 -6.11
CA GLU A 222 -0.14 3.33 -7.44
C GLU A 222 1.21 3.83 -7.98
N ASN A 223 2.02 2.92 -8.49
CA ASN A 223 3.30 3.19 -9.16
C ASN A 223 3.17 2.75 -10.62
N ILE A 224 2.10 3.17 -11.26
CA ILE A 224 1.80 2.88 -12.66
C ILE A 224 1.79 4.21 -13.39
N ASP A 225 2.42 4.24 -14.56
CA ASP A 225 2.39 5.42 -15.41
C ASP A 225 0.98 5.64 -15.97
N GLY A 226 0.54 6.90 -16.08
CA GLY A 226 -0.77 7.24 -16.63
C GLY A 226 -1.00 6.72 -18.06
N ASN A 227 0.06 6.53 -18.83
CA ASN A 227 -0.02 6.02 -20.21
C ASN A 227 -0.27 4.50 -20.27
N LEU A 228 -0.04 3.76 -19.19
CA LEU A 228 -0.39 2.34 -19.10
C LEU A 228 -1.91 2.15 -18.95
N TYR A 229 -2.60 3.09 -18.29
CA TYR A 229 -4.07 3.05 -18.15
C TYR A 229 -4.80 3.16 -19.48
N LEU A 230 -4.29 3.98 -20.41
CA LEU A 230 -4.93 4.25 -21.71
C LEU A 230 -4.88 3.09 -22.71
N ASN A 231 -3.95 2.15 -22.54
CA ASN A 231 -3.75 1.05 -23.50
C ASN A 231 -4.33 -0.28 -23.03
N ILE A 232 -4.56 -0.48 -21.73
CA ILE A 232 -5.13 -1.72 -21.18
C ILE A 232 -6.66 -1.65 -21.18
N LEU A 233 -7.25 -0.48 -20.90
CA LEU A 233 -8.68 -0.25 -21.03
C LEU A 233 -8.93 0.30 -22.44
N GLY A 234 -9.17 -0.62 -23.38
CA GLY A 234 -9.39 -0.34 -24.80
C GLY A 234 -10.10 1.00 -25.03
N THR A 235 -9.50 1.83 -25.87
CA THR A 235 -9.92 3.17 -26.24
C THR A 235 -11.44 3.34 -26.28
N CYS A 236 -12.00 4.07 -25.31
CA CYS A 236 -13.25 4.80 -25.52
C CYS A 236 -12.85 6.21 -25.98
N PRO A 237 -13.02 6.56 -27.28
CA PRO A 237 -12.70 7.88 -27.77
C PRO A 237 -13.84 8.82 -27.41
N SER A 238 -13.86 9.28 -26.16
CA SER A 238 -14.48 10.57 -25.83
C SER A 238 -13.57 11.29 -24.84
N THR A 239 -12.98 12.34 -25.38
CA THR A 239 -12.25 13.42 -24.74
C THR A 239 -12.94 13.93 -23.47
N ASP A 240 -12.18 13.90 -22.37
CA ASP A 240 -12.17 14.86 -21.24
C ASP A 240 -12.01 14.19 -19.87
N TRP A 241 -10.92 13.43 -19.69
CA TRP A 241 -10.46 13.07 -18.35
C TRP A 241 -9.58 14.19 -17.78
N LYS A 242 -10.18 15.13 -17.05
CA LYS A 242 -9.46 15.93 -16.06
C LYS A 242 -9.22 15.06 -14.82
N PRO A 243 -8.01 15.00 -14.24
CA PRO A 243 -7.78 14.27 -13.00
C PRO A 243 -8.54 14.96 -11.85
N SER A 244 -9.74 14.46 -11.55
CA SER A 244 -10.49 14.82 -10.36
C SER A 244 -10.04 13.92 -9.21
N LEU A 245 -9.29 14.49 -8.26
CA LEU A 245 -9.24 13.95 -6.91
C LEU A 245 -10.68 13.82 -6.40
N LEU A 246 -11.13 12.59 -6.14
CA LEU A 246 -12.42 12.35 -5.51
C LEU A 246 -12.32 12.78 -4.04
N PHE A 247 -12.78 13.98 -3.74
CA PHE A 247 -13.01 14.42 -2.37
C PHE A 247 -14.35 13.86 -1.90
N LEU A 248 -14.35 13.08 -0.82
CA LEU A 248 -15.56 12.85 -0.03
C LEU A 248 -15.92 14.19 0.64
N ARG A 249 -16.75 15.01 -0.01
CA ARG A 249 -17.43 16.13 0.63
C ARG A 249 -18.52 15.54 1.52
N GLY A 250 -18.42 15.80 2.82
CA GLY A 250 -19.42 15.40 3.80
C GLY A 250 -20.80 15.98 3.49
N MET A 251 -21.82 15.14 3.73
CA MET A 251 -23.10 15.57 4.28
C MET A 251 -22.96 15.64 5.80
#